data_AF-A0A1Y3NST2-F1
#
_entry.id   AF-A0A1Y3NST2-F1
#
_cell.length_a   1.000
_cell.length_b   1.000
_cell.length_c   1.000
_cell.angle_alpha   90.00
_cell.angle_beta   90.00
_cell.angle_gamma   90.00
#
_symmetry.space_group_name_H-M   'P 1'
#
loop_
_entity.id
_entity.type
_entity.pdbx_description
1 polymer ?
#
loop_
_entity_poly.entity_id
_entity_poly.type
_entity_poly.pdbx_seq_one_letter_code
_entity_poly.pdbx_strand_id
1 'polypeptide(L)'
;LNSEYRDTVQEFSGINNSSIIPLDNSTELFTNDSEGQFVIDIVFSKDFDSQVKNKFLDNVKSNNFFSDMIYLEKEQNFTEVDTKYVLNKTTDEYMINNNLKEYKIIVSPNEIELQDNYKFSKSNVGYIQRSNYYGIVFKSLTKYNIFFPYRNDKELIEILKISDNDFENFDYSWQDRLLVIQNIIDNSLIKIITNVQNYTVSTKNMDKEVIEKESRIKESLVIIGLKKSSFWISWAITYGLIIAFSSTLVTIAMYYFKFFTSIHWSVKLPILLV
;
A
#
# COMPACT_ATOMS: atom_id res chain seq x y z
N LEU A 1 -46.10 2.78 -20.66
CA LEU A 1 -44.83 3.51 -20.89
C LEU A 1 -43.71 2.48 -20.86
N ASN A 2 -43.32 1.97 -22.03
CA ASN A 2 -42.17 1.06 -22.16
C ASN A 2 -40.92 1.94 -22.13
N SER A 3 -40.13 1.87 -21.06
CA SER A 3 -38.80 2.49 -21.05
C SER A 3 -37.86 1.60 -21.86
N GLU A 4 -37.50 2.04 -23.07
CA GLU A 4 -36.36 1.49 -23.80
C GLU A 4 -35.10 1.76 -22.98
N TYR A 5 -34.50 0.70 -22.45
CA TYR A 5 -33.13 0.75 -21.94
C TYR A 5 -32.19 0.88 -23.14
N ARG A 6 -31.39 1.94 -23.18
CA ARG A 6 -30.26 2.08 -24.10
C ARG A 6 -28.99 1.70 -23.36
N ASP A 7 -28.39 0.60 -23.76
CA ASP A 7 -27.01 0.30 -23.40
C ASP A 7 -26.12 1.36 -24.06
N THR A 8 -25.60 2.28 -23.24
CA THR A 8 -24.57 3.21 -23.68
C THR A 8 -23.23 2.63 -23.28
N VAL A 9 -22.49 2.11 -24.26
CA VAL A 9 -21.09 1.76 -24.07
C VAL A 9 -20.32 3.08 -24.05
N GLN A 10 -20.03 3.60 -22.85
CA GLN A 10 -19.07 4.67 -22.69
C GLN A 10 -17.67 4.07 -22.89
N GLU A 11 -17.05 4.36 -24.03
CA GLU A 11 -15.62 4.14 -24.20
C GLU A 11 -14.90 5.15 -23.31
N PHE A 12 -14.45 4.70 -22.13
CA PHE A 12 -13.51 5.47 -21.32
C PHE A 12 -12.28 5.76 -22.19
N SER A 13 -12.01 7.05 -22.43
CA SER A 13 -10.77 7.47 -23.09
C SER A 13 -9.61 6.92 -22.26
N GLY A 14 -8.94 5.91 -22.79
CA GLY A 14 -8.14 4.98 -22.00
C GLY A 14 -7.17 5.63 -21.02
N ILE A 15 -7.05 5.04 -19.82
CA ILE A 15 -6.09 5.39 -18.77
C ILE A 15 -4.66 4.96 -19.20
N ASN A 16 -4.39 4.88 -20.50
CA ASN A 16 -3.12 4.44 -21.07
C ASN A 16 -1.95 5.39 -20.72
N ASN A 17 -2.23 6.64 -20.33
CA ASN A 17 -1.23 7.65 -20.00
C ASN A 17 -1.42 8.31 -18.61
N SER A 18 -1.98 7.62 -17.62
CA SER A 18 -1.96 8.15 -16.24
C SER A 18 -0.51 8.31 -15.75
N SER A 19 -0.18 9.48 -15.23
CA SER A 19 1.14 9.77 -14.66
C SER A 19 1.39 8.85 -13.47
N ILE A 20 2.64 8.39 -13.33
CA ILE A 20 3.08 7.70 -12.11
C ILE A 20 3.14 8.75 -11.00
N ILE A 21 2.34 8.55 -9.95
CA ILE A 21 2.30 9.46 -8.81
C ILE A 21 3.17 8.85 -7.70
N PRO A 22 4.32 9.47 -7.37
CA PRO A 22 5.05 9.08 -6.17
C PRO A 22 4.19 9.44 -4.96
N LEU A 23 3.79 8.44 -4.16
CA LEU A 23 2.93 8.67 -3.00
C LEU A 23 3.63 9.52 -1.94
N ASP A 24 4.96 9.51 -1.92
CA ASP A 24 5.76 10.26 -0.95
C ASP A 24 5.68 11.80 -1.13
N ASN A 25 5.29 12.28 -2.32
CA ASN A 25 5.14 13.72 -2.63
C ASN A 25 3.68 14.17 -2.66
N SER A 26 2.75 13.31 -2.26
CA SER A 26 1.33 13.51 -2.49
C SER A 26 0.62 14.37 -1.44
N THR A 27 1.36 15.28 -0.78
CA THR A 27 0.78 16.22 0.20
C THR A 27 -0.35 17.06 -0.41
N GLU A 28 -0.33 17.26 -1.74
CA GLU A 28 -1.39 17.92 -2.52
C GLU A 28 -2.74 17.16 -2.50
N LEU A 29 -2.76 15.86 -2.23
CA LEU A 29 -4.01 15.08 -2.13
C LEU A 29 -4.88 15.47 -0.92
N PHE A 30 -4.28 16.19 0.03
CA PHE A 30 -4.94 16.66 1.25
C PHE A 30 -5.03 18.18 1.31
N THR A 31 -4.57 18.92 0.28
CA THR A 31 -4.59 20.40 0.28
C THR A 31 -5.91 20.99 -0.20
N ASN A 32 -6.70 20.24 -0.96
CA ASN A 32 -7.94 20.76 -1.56
C ASN A 32 -9.16 20.65 -0.63
N ASP A 33 -9.08 19.83 0.42
CA ASP A 33 -10.12 19.76 1.43
C ASP A 33 -9.73 20.63 2.63
N SER A 34 -10.68 21.45 3.04
CA SER A 34 -10.52 22.71 3.78
C SER A 34 -9.79 22.67 5.12
N GLU A 35 -9.37 21.52 5.65
CA GLU A 35 -9.07 21.44 7.08
C GLU A 35 -7.76 20.77 7.48
N GLY A 36 -7.00 20.11 6.58
CA GLY A 36 -5.62 19.69 6.87
C GLY A 36 -5.40 18.83 8.14
N GLN A 37 -6.48 18.39 8.78
CA GLN A 37 -6.52 17.75 10.09
C GLN A 37 -6.82 16.27 9.91
N PHE A 38 -6.03 15.41 10.55
CA PHE A 38 -6.20 13.96 10.42
C PHE A 38 -5.85 13.18 11.68
N VAL A 39 -6.55 12.07 11.86
CA VAL A 39 -6.38 11.16 12.99
C VAL A 39 -6.09 9.77 12.44
N ILE A 40 -5.03 9.14 12.93
CA ILE A 40 -4.73 7.73 12.70
C ILE A 40 -4.86 7.01 14.05
N ASP A 41 -5.88 6.18 14.21
CA ASP A 41 -6.06 5.35 15.41
C ASP A 41 -5.67 3.91 15.12
N ILE A 42 -4.77 3.34 15.92
CA ILE A 42 -4.13 2.05 15.66
C ILE A 42 -4.45 1.08 16.78
N VAL A 43 -4.93 -0.11 16.42
CA VAL A 43 -5.02 -1.28 17.29
C VAL A 43 -3.98 -2.30 16.84
N PHE A 44 -3.00 -2.54 17.69
CA PHE A 44 -1.95 -3.53 17.42
C PHE A 44 -2.42 -4.96 17.75
N SER A 45 -1.99 -5.93 16.94
CA SER A 45 -2.13 -7.34 17.29
C SER A 45 -1.16 -7.72 18.42
N LYS A 46 -1.38 -8.89 19.01
CA LYS A 46 -0.48 -9.48 20.01
C LYS A 46 0.94 -9.77 19.49
N ASP A 47 1.14 -9.77 18.17
CA ASP A 47 2.45 -10.05 17.55
C ASP A 47 3.40 -8.84 17.63
N PHE A 48 2.88 -7.67 17.98
CA PHE A 48 3.66 -6.48 18.22
C PHE A 48 4.02 -6.41 19.71
N ASP A 49 5.28 -6.69 20.05
CA ASP A 49 5.80 -6.35 21.36
C ASP A 49 5.96 -4.83 21.52
N SER A 50 6.23 -4.36 22.74
CA SER A 50 6.35 -2.92 23.02
C SER A 50 7.46 -2.23 22.20
N GLN A 51 8.56 -2.93 21.89
CA GLN A 51 9.65 -2.37 21.10
C GLN A 51 9.23 -2.21 19.63
N VAL A 52 8.56 -3.22 19.08
CA VAL A 52 8.04 -3.19 17.70
C VAL A 52 6.94 -2.13 17.57
N LYS A 53 6.05 -1.98 18.55
CA LYS A 53 5.04 -0.90 18.59
C LYS A 53 5.69 0.47 18.52
N ASN A 54 6.66 0.73 19.39
CA ASN A 54 7.32 2.03 19.44
C ASN A 54 8.07 2.33 18.13
N LYS A 55 8.84 1.36 17.62
CA LYS A 55 9.54 1.51 16.33
C LYS A 55 8.56 1.77 15.17
N PHE A 56 7.40 1.12 15.17
CA PHE A 56 6.35 1.37 14.19
C PHE A 56 5.83 2.80 14.27
N LEU A 57 5.47 3.26 15.47
CA LEU A 57 4.95 4.60 15.68
C LEU A 57 5.97 5.67 15.30
N ASP A 58 7.25 5.46 15.63
CA ASP A 58 8.34 6.36 15.24
C ASP A 58 8.48 6.43 13.71
N ASN A 59 8.40 5.29 13.02
CA ASN A 59 8.45 5.24 11.56
C ASN A 59 7.25 5.93 10.90
N VAL A 60 6.04 5.80 11.48
CA VAL A 60 4.86 6.51 11.01
C VAL A 60 5.07 8.01 11.20
N LYS A 61 5.44 8.45 12.41
CA LYS A 61 5.68 9.87 12.73
C LYS A 61 6.75 10.50 11.84
N SER A 62 7.79 9.74 11.48
CA SER A 62 8.89 10.22 10.63
C SER A 62 8.61 10.10 9.12
N ASN A 63 7.38 9.79 8.71
CA ASN A 63 7.05 9.69 7.29
C ASN A 63 7.08 11.09 6.64
N ASN A 64 7.67 11.19 5.44
CA ASN A 64 7.79 12.46 4.71
C ASN A 64 6.43 13.14 4.45
N PHE A 65 5.35 12.36 4.35
CA PHE A 65 4.00 12.89 4.21
C PHE A 65 3.62 13.85 5.36
N PHE A 66 4.12 13.62 6.57
CA PHE A 66 3.85 14.47 7.74
C PHE A 66 4.85 15.63 7.91
N SER A 67 5.77 15.83 6.97
CA SER A 67 6.88 16.78 7.13
C SER A 67 6.44 18.25 7.24
N ASP A 68 5.27 18.59 6.69
CA ASP A 68 4.66 19.93 6.75
C ASP A 68 3.50 20.02 7.75
N MET A 69 3.37 19.03 8.66
CA MET A 69 2.22 18.87 9.54
C MET A 69 2.64 18.93 11.02
N ILE A 70 1.77 19.51 11.85
CA ILE A 70 1.99 19.65 13.29
C ILE A 70 1.46 18.40 13.99
N TYR A 71 2.35 17.65 14.65
CA TYR A 71 1.95 16.54 15.51
C TYR A 71 1.28 17.06 16.79
N LEU A 72 0.14 16.46 17.13
CA LEU A 72 -0.62 16.68 18.35
C LEU A 72 -0.67 15.38 19.17
N GLU A 73 -0.48 15.52 20.47
CA GLU A 73 -0.70 14.44 21.43
C GLU A 73 -2.19 14.06 21.50
N LYS A 74 -2.48 12.85 22.01
CA LYS A 74 -3.83 12.28 22.05
C LYS A 74 -4.85 13.23 22.72
N GLU A 75 -4.45 13.87 23.81
CA GLU A 75 -5.30 14.72 24.63
C GLU A 75 -5.43 16.16 24.11
N GLN A 76 -4.55 16.58 23.20
CA GLN A 76 -4.63 17.92 22.62
C GLN A 76 -5.81 18.00 21.67
N ASN A 77 -6.51 19.13 21.65
CA ASN A 77 -7.54 19.39 20.63
C ASN A 77 -6.88 19.92 19.36
N PHE A 78 -7.52 19.67 18.23
CA PHE A 78 -7.14 20.35 16.99
C PHE A 78 -7.38 21.86 17.15
N THR A 79 -6.57 22.66 16.46
CA THR A 79 -6.77 24.11 16.44
C THR A 79 -8.12 24.39 15.77
N GLU A 80 -9.00 25.08 16.48
CA GLU A 80 -10.26 25.53 15.92
C GLU A 80 -10.00 26.57 14.83
N VAL A 81 -10.33 26.19 13.60
CA VAL A 81 -10.28 27.11 12.47
C VAL A 81 -11.45 28.09 12.61
N ASP A 82 -11.15 29.33 13.00
CA ASP A 82 -12.10 30.43 12.81
C ASP A 82 -12.24 30.63 11.30
N THR A 83 -13.22 29.97 10.68
CA THR A 83 -13.51 30.03 9.25
C THR A 83 -14.02 31.42 8.90
N LYS A 84 -13.13 32.40 8.93
CA LYS A 84 -13.34 33.69 8.28
C LYS A 84 -13.12 33.45 6.80
N TYR A 85 -14.21 33.22 6.10
CA TYR A 85 -14.23 33.21 4.65
C TYR A 85 -13.66 34.53 4.15
N VAL A 86 -12.45 34.50 3.58
CA VAL A 86 -11.86 35.68 2.94
C VAL A 86 -12.32 35.67 1.49
N LEU A 87 -13.17 36.62 1.12
CA LEU A 87 -13.58 36.80 -0.27
C LEU A 87 -12.37 37.28 -1.07
N ASN A 88 -11.90 36.45 -2.00
CA ASN A 88 -10.90 36.85 -2.97
C ASN A 88 -11.55 37.78 -3.99
N LYS A 89 -11.33 39.09 -3.85
CA LYS A 89 -11.94 40.13 -4.70
C LYS A 89 -11.61 40.00 -6.19
N THR A 90 -10.61 39.20 -6.54
CA THR A 90 -10.16 39.01 -7.93
C THR A 90 -10.89 37.86 -8.64
N THR A 91 -11.30 36.84 -7.89
CA THR A 91 -11.97 35.65 -8.43
C THR A 91 -13.42 35.51 -7.98
N ASP A 92 -13.87 36.37 -7.05
CA ASP A 92 -15.14 36.25 -6.32
C ASP A 92 -15.31 34.90 -5.60
N GLU A 93 -14.21 34.18 -5.34
CA GLU A 93 -14.19 32.92 -4.61
C GLU A 93 -13.85 33.14 -3.14
N TYR A 94 -14.54 32.42 -2.26
CA TYR A 94 -14.19 32.39 -0.84
C TYR A 94 -13.02 31.42 -0.64
N MET A 95 -11.86 31.97 -0.31
CA MET A 95 -10.69 31.18 0.03
C MET A 95 -10.69 30.95 1.54
N ILE A 96 -10.68 29.69 1.95
CA ILE A 96 -10.37 29.32 3.34
C ILE A 96 -8.85 29.41 3.46
N ASN A 97 -8.35 30.53 3.99
CA ASN A 97 -6.92 30.75 4.17
C ASN A 97 -6.44 30.00 5.41
N ASN A 98 -6.41 28.68 5.33
CA ASN A 98 -6.04 27.86 6.46
C ASN A 98 -5.02 26.79 6.08
N ASN A 99 -3.76 27.23 6.02
CA ASN A 99 -2.61 26.35 5.75
C ASN A 99 -2.19 25.52 6.98
N LEU A 100 -2.97 25.54 8.07
CA LEU A 100 -2.62 24.78 9.26
C LEU A 100 -2.95 23.29 9.00
N LYS A 101 -1.92 22.46 8.99
CA LYS A 101 -2.05 21.00 8.88
C LYS A 101 -1.64 20.38 10.21
N GLU A 102 -2.51 19.58 10.80
CA GLU A 102 -2.32 19.02 12.14
C GLU A 102 -2.70 17.55 12.18
N TYR A 103 -2.08 16.79 13.09
CA TYR A 103 -2.38 15.38 13.18
C TYR A 103 -2.20 14.69 14.48
N LYS A 104 -2.93 13.59 14.62
CA LYS A 104 -2.86 12.72 15.79
C LYS A 104 -2.61 11.28 15.39
N ILE A 105 -1.80 10.62 16.19
CA ILE A 105 -1.70 9.16 16.19
C ILE A 105 -2.19 8.68 17.56
N ILE A 106 -3.24 7.88 17.55
CA ILE A 106 -3.85 7.29 18.73
C ILE A 106 -3.55 5.80 18.71
N VAL A 107 -3.32 5.21 19.87
CA VAL A 107 -3.21 3.76 20.02
C VAL A 107 -4.35 3.29 20.91
N SER A 108 -5.37 2.71 20.29
CA SER A 108 -6.49 2.11 21.00
C SER A 108 -6.12 0.70 21.52
N PRO A 109 -6.56 0.34 22.73
CA PRO A 109 -6.26 -0.97 23.32
C PRO A 109 -7.02 -2.11 22.64
N ASN A 110 -8.14 -1.83 21.98
CA ASN A 110 -8.94 -2.82 21.26
C ASN A 110 -9.78 -2.16 20.15
N GLU A 111 -10.35 -3.01 19.29
CA GLU A 111 -11.14 -2.59 18.13
C GLU A 111 -12.45 -1.87 18.53
N ILE A 112 -13.01 -2.15 19.70
CA ILE A 112 -14.23 -1.50 20.19
C ILE A 112 -13.95 -0.03 20.53
N GLU A 113 -12.87 0.26 21.27
CA GLU A 113 -12.48 1.64 21.59
C GLU A 113 -12.15 2.44 20.34
N LEU A 114 -11.46 1.83 19.36
CA LEU A 114 -11.22 2.47 18.06
C LEU A 114 -12.53 2.79 17.33
N GLN A 115 -13.49 1.87 17.33
CA GLN A 115 -14.81 2.09 16.72
C GLN A 115 -15.60 3.18 17.46
N ASP A 116 -15.45 3.28 18.77
CA ASP A 116 -16.11 4.32 19.57
C ASP A 116 -15.47 5.69 19.32
N ASN A 117 -14.14 5.78 19.23
CA ASN A 117 -13.43 6.98 18.81
C ASN A 117 -13.84 7.41 17.39
N TYR A 118 -13.96 6.45 16.48
CA TYR A 118 -14.47 6.68 15.12
C TYR A 118 -15.91 7.20 15.13
N LYS A 119 -16.82 6.55 15.86
CA LYS A 119 -18.22 7.00 15.99
C LYS A 119 -18.33 8.37 16.65
N PHE A 120 -17.51 8.66 17.65
CA PHE A 120 -17.46 9.98 18.29
C PHE A 120 -17.01 11.05 17.31
N SER A 121 -16.00 10.73 16.49
CA SER A 121 -15.58 11.59 15.38
C SER A 121 -16.70 11.83 14.37
N LYS A 122 -17.68 10.91 14.25
CA LYS A 122 -18.87 10.97 13.39
C LYS A 122 -20.13 11.55 14.07
N SER A 123 -20.28 11.54 15.39
CA SER A 123 -21.54 11.91 16.08
C SER A 123 -21.60 13.36 16.55
N ASN A 124 -20.49 14.08 16.64
CA ASN A 124 -20.44 15.54 16.85
C ASN A 124 -20.90 16.32 15.61
N VAL A 125 -22.02 15.93 15.00
CA VAL A 125 -22.64 16.48 13.78
C VAL A 125 -23.35 17.82 14.07
N GLY A 126 -22.68 18.67 14.83
CA GLY A 126 -22.94 20.10 14.86
C GLY A 126 -22.11 20.76 13.76
N TYR A 127 -22.58 20.64 12.52
CA TYR A 127 -22.14 21.33 11.30
C TYR A 127 -20.67 21.25 10.82
N ILE A 128 -19.67 20.86 11.59
CA ILE A 128 -18.29 20.82 11.06
C ILE A 128 -17.46 19.73 11.75
N GLN A 129 -17.54 18.50 11.23
CA GLN A 129 -16.53 17.49 11.54
C GLN A 129 -15.38 17.62 10.58
N ARG A 130 -14.24 18.10 11.11
CA ARG A 130 -13.15 18.67 10.32
C ARG A 130 -11.98 17.75 10.02
N SER A 131 -11.87 16.64 10.74
CA SER A 131 -10.69 15.79 10.68
C SER A 131 -10.96 14.48 9.94
N ASN A 132 -10.09 14.15 8.98
CA ASN A 132 -10.11 12.83 8.34
C ASN A 132 -9.67 11.77 9.35
N TYR A 133 -10.55 10.82 9.68
CA TYR A 133 -10.27 9.77 10.66
C TYR A 133 -9.99 8.42 9.98
N TYR A 134 -8.84 7.82 10.26
CA TYR A 134 -8.45 6.50 9.77
C TYR A 134 -8.17 5.55 10.93
N GLY A 135 -8.89 4.43 10.97
CA GLY A 135 -8.67 3.35 11.94
C GLY A 135 -7.85 2.23 11.32
N ILE A 136 -6.79 1.78 11.98
CA ILE A 136 -5.91 0.71 11.52
C ILE A 136 -5.96 -0.44 12.54
N VAL A 137 -6.41 -1.61 12.13
CA VAL A 137 -6.49 -2.78 13.01
C VAL A 137 -5.58 -3.87 12.50
N PHE A 138 -4.44 -4.06 13.16
CA PHE A 138 -3.52 -5.15 12.88
C PHE A 138 -4.10 -6.48 13.36
N LYS A 139 -4.19 -7.45 12.45
CA LYS A 139 -4.51 -8.85 12.76
C LYS A 139 -3.24 -9.68 12.92
N SER A 140 -2.13 -9.28 12.28
CA SER A 140 -0.77 -9.80 12.48
C SER A 140 0.28 -8.75 12.08
N LEU A 141 1.58 -9.08 12.16
CA LEU A 141 2.67 -8.18 11.76
C LEU A 141 2.59 -7.70 10.30
N THR A 142 1.94 -8.46 9.41
CA THR A 142 1.85 -8.16 7.96
C THR A 142 0.42 -8.09 7.44
N LYS A 143 -0.58 -8.17 8.32
CA LYS A 143 -1.99 -8.16 7.95
C LYS A 143 -2.75 -7.17 8.82
N TYR A 144 -3.42 -6.23 8.19
CA TYR A 144 -4.22 -5.22 8.86
C TYR A 144 -5.43 -4.84 8.01
N ASN A 145 -6.42 -4.25 8.66
CA ASN A 145 -7.59 -3.64 8.02
C ASN A 145 -7.52 -2.12 8.21
N ILE A 146 -7.99 -1.36 7.21
CA ILE A 146 -8.16 0.09 7.30
C ILE A 146 -9.66 0.42 7.33
N PHE A 147 -10.06 1.14 8.35
CA PHE A 147 -11.37 1.77 8.51
C PHE A 147 -11.22 3.26 8.17
N PHE A 148 -12.17 3.80 7.41
CA PHE A 148 -12.13 5.19 6.98
C PHE A 148 -13.56 5.73 6.87
N PRO A 149 -13.75 7.06 6.88
CA PRO A 149 -15.06 7.67 6.89
C PRO A 149 -15.62 7.61 5.47
N TYR A 150 -16.39 6.56 5.19
CA TYR A 150 -17.22 6.50 4.00
C TYR A 150 -18.67 6.26 4.39
N ARG A 151 -19.61 6.76 3.57
CA ARG A 151 -21.05 6.82 3.90
C ARG A 151 -21.68 5.49 4.32
N ASN A 152 -21.00 4.38 4.04
CA ASN A 152 -21.38 3.05 4.48
C ASN A 152 -20.21 2.46 5.27
N ASP A 153 -20.47 1.89 6.44
CA ASP A 153 -19.48 1.26 7.35
C ASP A 153 -18.87 -0.05 6.77
N LYS A 154 -18.63 -0.07 5.47
CA LYS A 154 -18.13 -1.21 4.69
C LYS A 154 -16.61 -1.21 4.71
N GLU A 155 -16.02 -2.41 4.66
CA GLU A 155 -14.58 -2.56 4.51
C GLU A 155 -14.10 -2.03 3.16
N LEU A 156 -12.84 -1.59 3.07
CA LEU A 156 -12.24 -1.11 1.82
C LEU A 156 -12.48 -2.08 0.65
N ILE A 157 -12.25 -3.37 0.87
CA ILE A 157 -12.40 -4.38 -0.17
C ILE A 157 -13.83 -4.48 -0.71
N GLU A 158 -14.83 -4.13 0.10
CA GLU A 158 -16.23 -4.09 -0.34
C GLU A 158 -16.54 -2.81 -1.13
N ILE A 159 -15.90 -1.70 -0.78
CA ILE A 159 -16.03 -0.42 -1.49
C ILE A 159 -15.28 -0.47 -2.84
N LEU A 160 -14.18 -1.21 -2.95
CA LEU A 160 -13.49 -1.41 -4.23
C LEU A 160 -14.24 -2.33 -5.21
N LYS A 161 -15.31 -3.01 -4.78
CA LYS A 161 -16.14 -3.88 -5.62
C LYS A 161 -17.29 -3.15 -6.32
N ILE A 162 -17.32 -1.82 -6.27
CA ILE A 162 -18.41 -1.01 -6.85
C ILE A 162 -18.62 -1.34 -8.34
N SER A 163 -19.89 -1.46 -8.72
CA SER A 163 -20.35 -1.90 -10.04
C SER A 163 -20.18 -0.81 -11.11
N ASP A 164 -20.11 -1.20 -12.39
CA ASP A 164 -19.89 -0.28 -13.52
C ASP A 164 -20.90 0.88 -13.60
N ASN A 165 -22.10 0.70 -13.05
CA ASN A 165 -23.17 1.69 -13.10
C ASN A 165 -23.07 2.79 -12.03
N ASP A 166 -22.20 2.62 -11.04
CA ASP A 166 -22.03 3.60 -9.96
C ASP A 166 -20.88 4.58 -10.26
N PHE A 167 -20.08 4.34 -11.31
CA PHE A 167 -18.83 5.06 -11.60
C PHE A 167 -19.00 6.55 -11.95
N GLU A 168 -20.17 6.98 -12.44
CA GLU A 168 -20.35 8.33 -13.02
C GLU A 168 -20.40 9.48 -11.99
N ASN A 169 -20.48 9.22 -10.68
CA ASN A 169 -20.64 10.28 -9.67
C ASN A 169 -19.68 10.21 -8.47
N PHE A 170 -18.65 9.35 -8.51
CA PHE A 170 -17.72 9.24 -7.38
C PHE A 170 -16.55 10.21 -7.56
N ASP A 171 -16.44 11.17 -6.64
CA ASP A 171 -15.19 11.88 -6.40
C ASP A 171 -14.14 10.86 -5.94
N TYR A 172 -13.12 10.60 -6.77
CA TYR A 172 -12.05 9.64 -6.50
C TYR A 172 -11.06 10.11 -5.43
N SER A 173 -11.19 11.36 -4.94
CA SER A 173 -10.27 11.98 -3.98
C SER A 173 -10.05 11.13 -2.71
N TRP A 174 -11.07 10.42 -2.22
CA TRP A 174 -10.93 9.59 -1.02
C TRP A 174 -10.10 8.33 -1.25
N GLN A 175 -10.07 7.78 -2.47
CA GLN A 175 -9.27 6.59 -2.80
C GLN A 175 -7.79 6.93 -2.74
N ASP A 176 -7.41 8.07 -3.32
CA ASP A 176 -6.03 8.54 -3.31
C ASP A 176 -5.53 8.77 -1.89
N ARG A 177 -6.35 9.38 -1.02
CA ARG A 177 -6.03 9.54 0.41
C ARG A 177 -5.82 8.20 1.11
N LEU A 178 -6.65 7.23 0.80
CA LEU A 178 -6.54 5.90 1.40
C LEU A 178 -5.27 5.18 0.96
N LEU A 179 -4.88 5.32 -0.31
CA LEU A 179 -3.60 4.80 -0.81
C LEU A 179 -2.41 5.44 -0.09
N VAL A 180 -2.49 6.73 0.22
CA VAL A 180 -1.46 7.42 1.02
C VAL A 180 -1.39 6.85 2.43
N ILE A 181 -2.53 6.70 3.11
CA ILE A 181 -2.56 6.09 4.46
C ILE A 181 -2.02 4.66 4.41
N GLN A 182 -2.43 3.86 3.43
CA GLN A 182 -1.93 2.51 3.25
C GLN A 182 -0.40 2.50 3.06
N ASN A 183 0.12 3.38 2.20
CA ASN A 183 1.56 3.52 1.97
C ASN A 183 2.33 3.93 3.23
N ILE A 184 1.78 4.84 4.05
CA ILE A 184 2.40 5.22 5.32
C ILE A 184 2.53 3.99 6.25
N ILE A 185 1.49 3.16 6.32
CA ILE A 185 1.49 1.93 7.12
C ILE A 185 2.48 0.91 6.55
N ASP A 186 2.43 0.62 5.26
CA ASP A 186 3.31 -0.34 4.59
C ASP A 186 4.79 0.09 4.71
N ASN A 187 5.10 1.37 4.50
CA ASN A 187 6.41 1.99 4.73
C ASN A 187 6.92 1.79 6.14
N SER A 188 6.04 1.93 7.12
CA SER A 188 6.41 1.74 8.52
C SER A 188 6.68 0.26 8.84
N LEU A 189 5.92 -0.67 8.25
CA LEU A 189 6.13 -2.12 8.41
C LEU A 189 7.41 -2.59 7.74
N ILE A 190 7.67 -2.21 6.50
CA ILE A 190 8.86 -2.66 5.76
C ILE A 190 10.13 -2.18 6.45
N LYS A 191 10.17 -0.94 6.95
CA LYS A 191 11.30 -0.43 7.76
C LYS A 191 11.56 -1.29 9.00
N ILE A 192 10.52 -1.84 9.64
CA ILE A 192 10.68 -2.75 10.77
C ILE A 192 11.23 -4.10 10.32
N ILE A 193 10.59 -4.71 9.31
CA ILE A 193 10.83 -6.10 8.91
C ILE A 193 12.18 -6.26 8.21
N THR A 194 12.53 -5.30 7.35
CA THR A 194 13.71 -5.40 6.47
C THR A 194 14.89 -4.57 6.96
N ASN A 195 14.66 -3.64 7.90
CA ASN A 195 15.63 -2.64 8.34
C ASN A 195 16.18 -1.73 7.21
N VAL A 196 15.51 -1.71 6.05
CA VAL A 196 15.81 -0.80 4.94
C VAL A 196 15.20 0.56 5.25
N GLN A 197 16.00 1.63 5.22
CA GLN A 197 15.54 2.95 5.65
C GLN A 197 14.69 3.68 4.60
N ASN A 198 15.00 3.51 3.31
CA ASN A 198 14.39 4.28 2.24
C ASN A 198 14.01 3.38 1.06
N TYR A 199 12.75 3.47 0.66
CA TYR A 199 12.27 2.97 -0.62
C TYR A 199 11.06 3.82 -1.03
N THR A 200 10.84 3.96 -2.34
CA THR A 200 9.77 4.79 -2.88
C THR A 200 8.67 3.88 -3.40
N VAL A 201 7.43 4.17 -2.99
CA VAL A 201 6.24 3.52 -3.54
C VAL A 201 5.56 4.50 -4.47
N SER A 202 5.32 4.04 -5.69
CA SER A 202 4.59 4.81 -6.69
C SER A 202 3.31 4.07 -7.04
N THR A 203 2.24 4.82 -7.24
CA THR A 203 0.98 4.28 -7.73
C THR A 203 0.73 4.77 -9.15
N LYS A 204 -0.04 3.97 -9.88
CA LYS A 204 -0.57 4.32 -11.19
C LYS A 204 -2.01 3.83 -11.23
N ASN A 205 -2.94 4.73 -11.58
CA ASN A 205 -4.32 4.33 -11.84
C ASN A 205 -4.33 3.42 -13.06
N MET A 206 -4.90 2.22 -12.90
CA MET A 206 -5.00 1.21 -13.94
C MET A 206 -6.43 1.09 -14.43
N ASP A 207 -6.61 0.84 -15.73
CA ASP A 207 -7.90 0.48 -16.29
C ASP A 207 -8.47 -0.79 -15.64
N LYS A 208 -9.78 -0.84 -15.44
CA LYS A 208 -10.48 -1.99 -14.84
C LYS A 208 -10.15 -3.32 -15.53
N GLU A 209 -10.05 -3.32 -16.86
CA GLU A 209 -9.65 -4.52 -17.62
C GLU A 209 -8.25 -5.01 -17.27
N VAL A 210 -7.33 -4.08 -17.01
CA VAL A 210 -5.95 -4.40 -16.62
C VAL A 210 -5.95 -4.96 -15.21
N ILE A 211 -6.76 -4.38 -14.30
CA ILE A 211 -6.94 -4.88 -12.93
C ILE A 211 -7.50 -6.30 -12.95
N GLU A 212 -8.52 -6.59 -13.76
CA GLU A 212 -9.12 -7.93 -13.84
C GLU A 212 -8.18 -8.96 -14.47
N LYS A 213 -7.40 -8.57 -15.48
CA LYS A 213 -6.35 -9.44 -16.07
C LYS A 213 -5.25 -9.71 -15.05
N GLU A 214 -4.75 -8.70 -14.34
CA GLU A 214 -3.74 -8.87 -13.30
C GLU A 214 -4.25 -9.63 -12.08
N SER A 215 -5.49 -9.41 -11.64
CA SER A 215 -6.07 -10.12 -10.50
C SER A 215 -6.25 -11.59 -10.83
N ARG A 216 -6.71 -11.95 -12.04
CA ARG A 216 -6.76 -13.35 -12.50
C ARG A 216 -5.37 -13.97 -12.58
N ILE A 217 -4.36 -13.22 -13.00
CA ILE A 217 -2.96 -13.69 -12.99
C ILE A 217 -2.47 -13.89 -11.55
N LYS A 218 -2.71 -12.96 -10.64
CA LYS A 218 -2.33 -13.04 -9.21
C LYS A 218 -3.08 -14.16 -8.49
N GLU A 219 -4.38 -14.31 -8.73
CA GLU A 219 -5.20 -15.42 -8.25
C GLU A 219 -4.72 -16.74 -8.82
N SER A 220 -4.35 -16.82 -10.12
CA SER A 220 -3.73 -18.03 -10.65
C SER A 220 -2.40 -18.34 -9.94
N LEU A 221 -1.58 -17.33 -9.64
CA LEU A 221 -0.33 -17.45 -8.87
C LEU A 221 -0.57 -17.89 -7.41
N VAL A 222 -1.64 -17.40 -6.78
CA VAL A 222 -2.01 -17.71 -5.39
C VAL A 222 -2.71 -19.07 -5.28
N ILE A 223 -3.56 -19.46 -6.24
CA ILE A 223 -4.20 -20.78 -6.37
C ILE A 223 -3.14 -21.85 -6.66
N ILE A 224 -2.08 -21.49 -7.39
CA ILE A 224 -0.90 -22.35 -7.56
C ILE A 224 -0.10 -22.48 -6.25
N GLY A 225 -0.39 -21.68 -5.21
CA GLY A 225 0.11 -21.90 -3.86
C GLY A 225 1.61 -22.05 -3.83
N LEU A 226 2.35 -21.13 -4.47
CA LEU A 226 3.80 -21.14 -4.45
C LEU A 226 4.30 -20.83 -3.04
N LYS A 227 4.34 -21.86 -2.19
CA LYS A 227 5.08 -21.86 -0.93
C LYS A 227 6.51 -21.43 -1.24
N LYS A 228 7.17 -20.74 -0.29
CA LYS A 228 8.58 -20.34 -0.38
C LYS A 228 9.49 -21.51 -0.82
N SER A 229 9.12 -22.75 -0.50
CA SER A 229 9.77 -24.00 -0.96
C SER A 229 9.79 -24.20 -2.49
N SER A 230 8.77 -23.73 -3.22
CA SER A 230 8.70 -23.84 -4.67
C SER A 230 9.72 -22.94 -5.37
N PHE A 231 10.11 -21.83 -4.73
CA PHE A 231 11.20 -21.00 -5.23
C PHE A 231 12.55 -21.71 -5.12
N TRP A 232 12.80 -22.39 -3.99
CA TRP A 232 13.99 -23.23 -3.80
C TRP A 232 14.04 -24.42 -4.77
N ILE A 233 12.89 -25.05 -5.05
CA ILE A 233 12.81 -26.15 -6.02
C ILE A 233 13.13 -25.67 -7.44
N SER A 234 12.62 -24.49 -7.82
CA SER A 234 12.87 -23.88 -9.12
C SER A 234 14.36 -23.58 -9.30
N TRP A 235 14.98 -22.94 -8.29
CA TRP A 235 16.42 -22.71 -8.28
C TRP A 235 17.21 -24.02 -8.39
N ALA A 236 16.89 -25.04 -7.60
CA ALA A 236 17.57 -26.33 -7.65
C ALA A 236 17.49 -26.99 -9.03
N ILE A 237 16.34 -26.92 -9.70
CA ILE A 237 16.16 -27.48 -11.05
C ILE A 237 16.99 -26.68 -12.07
N THR A 238 16.94 -25.34 -12.02
CA THR A 238 17.70 -24.49 -12.96
C THR A 238 19.20 -24.72 -12.82
N TYR A 239 19.74 -24.69 -11.59
CA TYR A 239 21.16 -24.93 -11.38
C TYR A 239 21.56 -26.38 -11.67
N GLY A 240 20.69 -27.35 -11.35
CA GLY A 240 20.91 -28.76 -11.70
C GLY A 240 21.07 -28.97 -13.21
N LEU A 241 20.22 -28.32 -14.02
CA LEU A 241 20.33 -28.37 -15.48
C LEU A 241 21.62 -27.70 -15.98
N ILE A 242 21.98 -26.54 -15.44
CA ILE A 242 23.22 -25.84 -15.82
C ILE A 242 24.45 -26.71 -15.53
N ILE A 243 24.51 -27.32 -14.34
CA ILE A 243 25.61 -28.19 -13.94
C ILE A 243 25.66 -29.46 -14.81
N ALA A 244 24.52 -30.09 -15.08
CA ALA A 244 24.46 -31.28 -15.94
C ALA A 244 24.96 -30.97 -17.36
N PHE A 245 24.55 -29.84 -17.93
CA PHE A 245 24.97 -29.42 -19.26
C PHE A 245 26.46 -29.08 -19.32
N SER A 246 26.95 -28.34 -18.31
CA SER A 246 28.38 -28.00 -18.19
C SER A 246 29.25 -29.25 -18.04
N SER A 247 28.86 -30.20 -17.18
CA SER A 247 29.57 -31.47 -16.98
C SER A 247 29.61 -32.32 -18.26
N THR A 248 28.49 -32.37 -18.98
CA THR A 248 28.40 -33.08 -20.27
C THR A 248 29.37 -32.50 -21.29
N LEU A 249 29.41 -31.17 -21.43
CA LEU A 249 30.34 -30.47 -22.32
C LEU A 249 31.81 -30.74 -21.97
N VAL A 250 32.16 -30.69 -20.69
CA VAL A 250 33.53 -30.98 -20.22
C VAL A 250 33.91 -32.42 -20.55
N THR A 251 33.01 -33.38 -20.34
CA THR A 251 33.25 -34.79 -20.64
C THR A 251 33.49 -35.01 -22.14
N ILE A 252 32.68 -34.38 -23.00
CA ILE A 252 32.85 -34.44 -24.46
C ILE A 252 34.19 -33.82 -24.87
N ALA A 253 34.56 -32.67 -24.30
CA ALA A 253 35.83 -32.02 -24.58
C ALA A 253 37.02 -32.90 -24.15
N MET A 254 36.99 -33.47 -22.94
CA MET A 254 38.04 -34.38 -22.46
C MET A 254 38.21 -35.62 -23.35
N TYR A 255 37.09 -36.17 -23.84
CA TYR A 255 37.09 -37.29 -24.77
C TYR A 255 37.73 -36.90 -26.11
N TYR A 256 37.32 -35.77 -26.69
CA TYR A 256 37.80 -35.32 -28.00
C TYR A 256 39.29 -34.98 -27.99
N PHE A 257 39.77 -34.28 -26.94
CA PHE A 257 41.18 -33.89 -26.82
C PHE A 257 42.09 -35.05 -26.39
N LYS A 258 41.56 -36.25 -26.15
CA LYS A 258 42.33 -37.40 -25.65
C LYS A 258 43.19 -37.03 -24.43
N PHE A 259 42.68 -36.15 -23.57
CA PHE A 259 43.45 -35.56 -22.46
C PHE A 259 43.97 -36.64 -21.50
N PHE A 260 43.24 -37.75 -21.38
CA PHE A 260 43.61 -38.88 -20.54
C PHE A 260 44.71 -39.79 -21.12
N THR A 261 45.08 -39.72 -22.39
CA THR A 261 46.22 -40.52 -22.90
C THR A 261 47.58 -39.97 -22.49
N SER A 262 47.66 -38.69 -22.12
CA SER A 262 48.92 -38.04 -21.73
C SER A 262 49.12 -37.96 -20.21
N ILE A 263 48.13 -38.34 -19.42
CA ILE A 263 48.17 -38.24 -17.95
C ILE A 263 48.47 -39.61 -17.33
N HIS A 264 49.52 -39.64 -16.51
CA HIS A 264 49.99 -40.82 -15.79
C HIS A 264 48.89 -41.39 -14.89
N TRP A 265 48.80 -42.72 -14.79
CA TRP A 265 47.69 -43.44 -14.13
C TRP A 265 47.48 -43.08 -12.65
N SER A 266 48.51 -42.55 -11.98
CA SER A 266 48.49 -42.11 -10.58
C SER A 266 47.56 -40.91 -10.31
N VAL A 267 47.29 -40.07 -11.31
CA VAL A 267 46.43 -38.88 -11.16
C VAL A 267 44.96 -39.20 -11.47
N LYS A 268 44.68 -40.31 -12.18
CA LYS A 268 43.31 -40.68 -12.58
C LYS A 268 42.48 -41.27 -11.44
N LEU A 269 43.12 -41.96 -10.49
CA LEU A 269 42.47 -42.67 -9.39
C LEU A 269 41.76 -41.75 -8.38
N PRO A 270 42.34 -40.62 -7.94
CA PRO A 270 41.68 -39.73 -6.97
C PRO A 270 40.46 -38.99 -7.54
N ILE A 271 40.49 -38.64 -8.84
CA ILE A 271 39.45 -37.84 -9.50
C ILE A 271 38.17 -38.66 -9.75
N LEU A 272 38.30 -39.98 -9.88
CA LEU A 272 37.16 -40.87 -10.13
C LEU A 272 36.45 -41.32 -8.83
N LEU A 273 37.05 -41.02 -7.68
CA LEU A 273 36.58 -41.41 -6.35
C LEU A 273 35.83 -40.28 -5.62
N VAL A 274 35.78 -39.09 -6.22
CA VAL A 274 35.03 -37.90 -5.75
C VAL A 274 33.85 -37.66 -6.68
#